data_AF-A0A439CZK7-F1
#
_entry.id   AF-A0A439CZK7-F1
#
_cell.length_a   1.000
_cell.length_b   1.000
_cell.length_c   1.000
_cell.angle_alpha   90.00
_cell.angle_beta   90.00
_cell.angle_gamma   90.00
#
_symmetry.space_group_name_H-M   'P 1'
#
loop_
_entity.id
_entity.type
_entity.pdbx_description
1 polymer ?
#
loop_
_entity_poly.entity_id
_entity_poly.type
_entity_poly.pdbx_seq_one_letter_code
_entity_poly.pdbx_strand_id
1 'polypeptide(L)'
;MWRRTYLLLVLVRLWFALSSSYLHPDENFQGPEVIAGQIFKYPVRLTWEFTSDNPIRSVFPLWPVYGLPMLLLRWLWIGNGNDGEIPPIAVFWTLRVLMFIISFVLEDWAIHELVPSRRHRQVAVLLVASSYVTWTFQTHTFSNSIETLVVLWSLVLIERILETAQSSSLLASTVLGVVAVFGFFNRITFPAFLLIPGLRLIPHFINK
;
A
#
# COMPACT_ATOMS: atom_id res chain seq x y z
N MET A 1 20.34 9.65 19.60
CA MET A 1 20.58 8.22 19.25
C MET A 1 19.47 7.64 18.38
N TRP A 2 18.19 7.91 18.66
CA TRP A 2 17.05 7.38 17.90
C TRP A 2 17.14 7.50 16.38
N ARG A 3 17.61 8.63 15.83
CA ARG A 3 17.76 8.83 14.38
C ARG A 3 18.71 7.82 13.73
N ARG A 4 19.83 7.50 14.41
CA ARG A 4 20.80 6.52 13.92
C ARG A 4 20.22 5.12 13.95
N THR A 5 19.52 4.79 15.03
CA THR A 5 18.77 3.52 15.16
C THR A 5 17.72 3.40 14.06
N TYR A 6 16.94 4.45 13.81
CA TYR A 6 15.94 4.46 12.76
C TYR A 6 16.57 4.29 11.37
N LEU A 7 17.65 5.01 11.04
CA LEU A 7 18.36 4.82 9.77
C LEU A 7 18.88 3.40 9.59
N LEU A 8 19.42 2.79 10.65
CA LEU A 8 19.82 1.38 10.63
C LEU A 8 18.61 0.47 10.35
N LEU A 9 17.47 0.71 11.01
CA LEU A 9 16.25 -0.06 10.80
C LEU A 9 15.69 0.10 9.38
N VAL A 10 15.82 1.27 8.76
CA VAL A 10 15.44 1.49 7.35
C VAL A 10 16.33 0.66 6.42
N LEU A 11 17.63 0.58 6.68
CA LEU A 11 18.54 -0.27 5.91
C LEU A 11 18.21 -1.76 6.10
N VAL A 12 17.87 -2.18 7.31
CA VAL A 12 17.39 -3.54 7.60
C VAL A 12 16.08 -3.83 6.86
N ARG A 13 15.13 -2.88 6.88
CA ARG A 13 13.86 -2.98 6.14
C ARG A 13 14.11 -3.11 4.64
N LEU A 14 15.02 -2.32 4.07
CA LEU A 14 15.42 -2.40 2.66
C LEU A 14 16.04 -3.77 2.34
N TRP A 15 16.93 -4.25 3.20
CA TRP A 15 17.53 -5.57 3.05
C TRP A 15 16.46 -6.67 3.00
N PHE A 16 15.49 -6.65 3.92
CA PHE A 16 14.40 -7.64 3.91
C PHE A 16 13.47 -7.49 2.71
N ALA A 17 13.10 -6.27 2.33
CA ALA A 17 12.29 -6.02 1.13
C ALA A 17 12.95 -6.57 -0.14
N LEU A 18 14.28 -6.51 -0.21
CA LEU A 18 15.07 -7.02 -1.31
C LEU A 18 15.46 -8.50 -1.14
N SER A 19 15.35 -9.10 0.04
CA SER A 19 15.76 -10.49 0.22
C SER A 19 14.78 -11.44 -0.47
N SER A 20 15.30 -12.53 -1.04
CA SER A 20 14.45 -13.64 -1.45
C SER A 20 13.85 -14.29 -0.20
N SER A 21 12.58 -14.00 0.10
CA SER A 21 11.83 -14.67 1.17
C SER A 21 11.19 -15.95 0.64
N TYR A 22 10.58 -16.72 1.55
CA TYR A 22 9.59 -17.73 1.17
C TYR A 22 8.60 -17.12 0.17
N LEU A 23 8.44 -17.78 -0.98
CA LEU A 23 7.54 -17.34 -2.04
C LEU A 23 6.12 -17.71 -1.62
N HIS A 24 5.49 -16.84 -0.82
CA HIS A 24 4.10 -17.07 -0.46
C HIS A 24 3.26 -16.97 -1.74
N PRO A 25 2.48 -18.00 -2.13
CA PRO A 25 1.78 -18.00 -3.40
C PRO A 25 0.91 -16.75 -3.60
N ASP A 26 0.24 -16.29 -2.54
CA ASP A 26 -0.64 -15.11 -2.61
C ASP A 26 0.11 -13.82 -2.95
N GLU A 27 1.41 -13.75 -2.68
CA GLU A 27 2.23 -12.56 -2.96
C GLU A 27 2.35 -12.26 -4.46
N ASN A 28 2.40 -13.32 -5.29
CA ASN A 28 2.59 -13.20 -6.74
C ASN A 28 1.32 -13.54 -7.52
N PHE A 29 0.69 -14.68 -7.22
CA PHE A 29 -0.43 -15.21 -8.00
C PHE A 29 -1.70 -14.34 -7.89
N GLN A 30 -1.93 -13.67 -6.76
CA GLN A 30 -3.16 -12.93 -6.52
C GLN A 30 -3.10 -11.44 -6.91
N GLY A 31 -1.91 -10.93 -7.24
CA GLY A 31 -1.73 -9.52 -7.56
C GLY A 31 -0.83 -9.30 -8.77
N PRO A 32 0.50 -9.31 -8.60
CA PRO A 32 1.45 -9.03 -9.67
C PRO A 32 1.25 -9.86 -10.94
N GLU A 33 1.03 -11.17 -10.81
CA GLU A 33 0.97 -12.08 -11.95
C GLU A 33 -0.23 -11.81 -12.86
N VAL A 34 -1.39 -11.48 -12.28
CA VAL A 34 -2.62 -11.13 -13.00
C VAL A 34 -2.38 -9.97 -13.97
N ILE A 35 -1.61 -8.97 -13.53
CA ILE A 35 -1.31 -7.77 -14.30
C ILE A 35 -0.12 -7.98 -15.23
N ALA A 36 0.91 -8.71 -14.78
CA ALA A 36 2.10 -8.99 -15.58
C ALA A 36 1.76 -9.78 -16.86
N GLY A 37 0.84 -10.74 -16.79
CA GLY A 37 0.34 -11.46 -17.96
C GLY A 37 -0.33 -10.54 -19.00
N GLN A 38 -1.00 -9.48 -18.56
CA GLN A 38 -1.65 -8.51 -19.45
C GLN A 38 -0.66 -7.54 -20.09
N ILE A 39 0.32 -7.04 -19.32
CA ILE A 39 1.26 -6.01 -19.79
C ILE A 39 2.43 -6.60 -20.59
N PHE A 40 3.01 -7.68 -20.10
CA PHE A 40 4.25 -8.27 -20.64
C PHE A 40 4.01 -9.58 -21.39
N LYS A 41 2.78 -10.10 -21.43
CA LYS A 41 2.42 -11.37 -22.08
C LYS A 41 3.19 -12.58 -21.55
N TYR A 42 3.58 -12.53 -20.27
CA TYR A 42 4.20 -13.69 -19.62
C TYR A 42 3.25 -14.89 -19.58
N PRO A 43 3.79 -16.12 -19.58
CA PRO A 43 2.98 -17.30 -19.29
C PRO A 43 2.55 -17.26 -17.82
N VAL A 44 1.29 -16.90 -17.59
CA VAL A 44 0.71 -16.74 -16.25
C VAL A 44 -0.44 -17.70 -16.03
N ARG A 45 -0.66 -18.09 -14.77
CA ARG A 45 -1.80 -18.90 -14.37
C ARG A 45 -2.72 -18.09 -13.47
N LEU A 46 -3.82 -17.60 -14.05
CA LEU A 46 -4.87 -16.94 -13.28
C LEU A 46 -5.51 -17.91 -12.28
N THR A 47 -5.71 -17.45 -11.06
CA THR A 47 -6.39 -18.22 -10.01
C THR A 47 -7.90 -18.21 -10.23
N TRP A 48 -8.58 -19.17 -9.61
CA TRP A 48 -10.04 -19.29 -9.65
C TRP A 48 -10.76 -18.01 -9.17
N GLU A 49 -10.09 -17.17 -8.37
CA GLU A 49 -10.63 -15.90 -7.87
C GLU A 49 -10.93 -14.89 -8.98
N PHE A 50 -10.30 -15.05 -10.15
CA PHE A 50 -10.49 -14.21 -11.35
C PHE A 50 -11.20 -14.94 -12.50
N THR A 51 -11.17 -16.29 -12.52
CA THR A 51 -11.68 -17.09 -13.65
C THR A 51 -13.01 -17.79 -13.38
N SER A 52 -13.53 -17.76 -12.16
CA SER A 52 -14.85 -18.35 -11.84
C SER A 52 -15.98 -17.58 -12.53
N ASP A 53 -17.15 -18.23 -12.69
CA ASP A 53 -18.36 -17.57 -13.24
C ASP A 53 -18.78 -16.34 -12.43
N ASN A 54 -18.46 -16.34 -11.13
CA ASN A 54 -18.61 -15.21 -10.22
C ASN A 54 -17.25 -14.90 -9.56
N PRO A 55 -16.40 -14.06 -10.19
CA PRO A 55 -15.11 -13.69 -9.63
C PRO A 55 -15.26 -12.97 -8.30
N ILE A 56 -14.44 -13.34 -7.31
CA ILE A 56 -14.49 -12.75 -5.97
C ILE A 56 -13.50 -11.60 -5.77
N ARG A 57 -12.58 -11.38 -6.71
CA ARG A 57 -11.60 -10.30 -6.67
C ARG A 57 -11.78 -9.30 -7.80
N SER A 58 -11.70 -8.03 -7.44
CA SER A 58 -11.65 -6.95 -8.41
C SER A 58 -10.23 -6.74 -8.91
N VAL A 59 -10.08 -6.53 -10.22
CA VAL A 59 -8.79 -6.14 -10.84
C VAL A 59 -8.50 -4.65 -10.61
N PHE A 60 -9.52 -3.87 -10.22
CA PHE A 60 -9.40 -2.42 -9.99
C PHE A 60 -8.22 -2.01 -9.09
N PRO A 61 -8.05 -2.52 -7.85
CA PRO A 61 -6.94 -2.13 -6.98
C PRO A 61 -5.58 -2.62 -7.50
N LEU A 62 -5.54 -3.68 -8.29
CA LEU A 62 -4.29 -4.22 -8.85
C LEU A 62 -3.67 -3.27 -9.89
N TRP A 63 -4.50 -2.52 -10.63
CA TRP A 63 -4.01 -1.60 -11.65
C TRP A 63 -3.19 -0.43 -11.09
N PRO A 64 -3.68 0.35 -10.11
CA PRO A 64 -2.89 1.41 -9.48
C PRO A 64 -1.65 0.88 -8.77
N VAL A 65 -1.75 -0.25 -8.07
CA VAL A 65 -0.67 -0.76 -7.21
C VAL A 65 0.42 -1.47 -8.02
N TYR A 66 0.06 -2.26 -9.03
CA TYR A 66 1.01 -3.09 -9.78
C TYR A 66 1.09 -2.70 -11.25
N GLY A 67 -0.04 -2.37 -11.88
CA GLY A 67 -0.09 -2.01 -13.31
C GLY A 67 0.65 -0.73 -13.65
N LEU A 68 0.42 0.36 -12.91
CA LEU A 68 1.12 1.62 -13.14
C LEU A 68 2.66 1.49 -13.01
N PRO A 69 3.21 0.88 -11.94
CA PRO A 69 4.64 0.62 -11.85
C PRO A 69 5.18 -0.26 -12.98
N MET A 70 4.46 -1.31 -13.38
CA MET A 70 4.88 -2.18 -14.48
C MET A 70 4.87 -1.45 -15.83
N LEU A 71 3.89 -0.59 -16.10
CA LEU A 71 3.86 0.26 -17.28
C LEU A 71 5.02 1.26 -17.28
N LEU A 72 5.32 1.86 -16.13
CA LEU A 72 6.47 2.74 -15.99
C LEU A 72 7.78 1.99 -16.26
N LEU A 73 7.94 0.79 -15.69
CA LEU A 73 9.08 -0.08 -15.97
C LEU A 73 9.21 -0.37 -17.46
N ARG A 74 8.08 -0.70 -18.13
CA ARG A 74 8.05 -0.94 -19.57
C ARG A 74 8.53 0.28 -20.35
N TRP A 75 8.02 1.45 -20.00
CA TRP A 75 8.37 2.70 -20.65
C TRP A 75 9.86 3.03 -20.49
N LEU A 76 10.41 2.87 -19.28
CA LEU A 76 11.84 3.07 -19.00
C LEU A 76 12.72 2.06 -19.73
N TRP A 77 12.27 0.81 -19.82
CA TRP A 77 13.02 -0.26 -20.50
C TRP A 77 13.17 0.02 -22.00
N ILE A 78 12.06 0.35 -22.66
CA ILE A 78 12.04 0.72 -24.08
C ILE A 78 12.83 2.04 -24.30
N GLY A 79 12.67 3.02 -23.41
CA GLY A 79 13.37 4.30 -23.47
C GLY A 79 14.90 4.18 -23.38
N ASN A 80 15.41 3.14 -22.72
CA ASN A 80 16.85 2.86 -22.64
C ASN A 80 17.39 2.06 -23.85
N GLY A 81 16.59 1.86 -24.90
CA GLY A 81 16.99 1.15 -26.12
C GLY A 81 17.01 -0.38 -25.99
N ASN A 82 16.37 -0.92 -24.95
CA ASN A 82 16.19 -2.35 -24.81
C ASN A 82 14.85 -2.76 -25.45
N ASP A 83 14.88 -3.23 -26.69
CA ASP A 83 13.69 -3.72 -27.41
C ASP A 83 13.29 -5.16 -27.03
N GLY A 84 14.03 -5.78 -26.11
CA GLY A 84 13.80 -7.15 -25.64
C GLY A 84 12.69 -7.28 -24.60
N GLU A 85 12.18 -8.50 -24.43
CA GLU A 85 11.24 -8.84 -23.37
C GLU A 85 11.85 -8.52 -21.99
N ILE A 86 11.06 -7.84 -21.15
CA ILE A 86 11.48 -7.55 -19.78
C ILE A 86 11.55 -8.88 -19.03
N PRO A 87 12.62 -9.19 -18.29
CA PRO A 87 12.70 -10.43 -17.57
C PRO A 87 11.84 -10.38 -16.28
N PRO A 88 11.16 -11.46 -15.87
CA PRO A 88 10.30 -11.47 -14.67
C PRO A 88 11.02 -11.04 -13.39
N ILE A 89 12.33 -11.29 -13.30
CA ILE A 89 13.16 -10.85 -12.18
C ILE A 89 13.20 -9.32 -12.04
N ALA A 90 13.21 -8.58 -13.16
CA ALA A 90 13.19 -7.11 -13.11
C ALA A 90 11.85 -6.59 -12.58
N VAL A 91 10.75 -7.24 -12.97
CA VAL A 91 9.41 -6.94 -12.45
C VAL A 91 9.35 -7.20 -10.94
N PHE A 92 9.85 -8.36 -10.49
CA PHE A 92 9.92 -8.72 -9.08
C PHE A 92 10.63 -7.63 -8.26
N TRP A 93 11.87 -7.27 -8.64
CA TRP A 93 12.65 -6.25 -7.94
C TRP A 93 11.99 -4.87 -7.97
N THR A 94 11.38 -4.50 -9.09
CA THR A 94 10.66 -3.23 -9.23
C THR A 94 9.53 -3.15 -8.21
N LEU A 95 8.73 -4.21 -8.08
CA LEU A 95 7.65 -4.25 -7.10
C LEU A 95 8.17 -4.29 -5.65
N ARG A 96 9.29 -4.98 -5.38
CA ARG A 96 9.95 -4.95 -4.06
C ARG A 96 10.34 -3.54 -3.65
N VAL A 97 11.02 -2.83 -4.56
CA VAL A 97 11.45 -1.46 -4.33
C VAL A 97 10.24 -0.55 -4.16
N LEU A 98 9.19 -0.72 -4.96
CA LEU A 98 7.94 0.01 -4.79
C LEU A 98 7.34 -0.21 -3.40
N MET A 99 7.15 -1.47 -2.99
CA MET A 99 6.57 -1.81 -1.68
C MET A 99 7.40 -1.22 -0.53
N PHE A 100 8.73 -1.26 -0.64
CA PHE A 100 9.62 -0.59 0.28
C PHE A 100 9.40 0.94 0.30
N ILE A 101 9.33 1.59 -0.86
CA ILE A 101 9.14 3.05 -0.96
C ILE A 101 7.79 3.44 -0.36
N ILE A 102 6.70 2.75 -0.70
CA ILE A 102 5.38 3.10 -0.16
C ILE A 102 5.29 2.81 1.33
N SER A 103 5.87 1.71 1.85
CA SER A 103 5.96 1.49 3.30
C SER A 103 6.77 2.61 3.96
N PHE A 104 7.97 2.90 3.46
CA PHE A 104 8.80 3.96 4.02
C PHE A 104 8.16 5.35 3.97
N VAL A 105 7.54 5.74 2.85
CA VAL A 105 6.97 7.08 2.67
C VAL A 105 5.58 7.19 3.29
N LEU A 106 4.67 6.27 2.99
CA LEU A 106 3.27 6.39 3.38
C LEU A 106 3.01 5.86 4.79
N GLU A 107 3.62 4.74 5.20
CA GLU A 107 3.42 4.16 6.54
C GLU A 107 4.06 5.05 7.60
N ASP A 108 5.36 5.36 7.44
CA ASP A 108 6.07 6.14 8.45
C ASP A 108 5.53 7.58 8.51
N TRP A 109 5.16 8.20 7.38
CA TRP A 109 4.53 9.53 7.39
C TRP A 109 3.15 9.50 8.06
N ALA A 110 2.33 8.47 7.84
CA ALA A 110 1.05 8.38 8.55
C ALA A 110 1.24 8.37 10.08
N ILE A 111 2.28 7.70 10.61
CA ILE A 111 2.62 7.77 12.05
C ILE A 111 2.98 9.21 12.46
N HIS A 112 3.63 9.96 11.57
CA HIS A 112 4.01 11.33 11.85
C HIS A 112 2.82 12.29 11.97
N GLU A 113 1.76 12.02 11.21
CA GLU A 113 0.49 12.77 11.25
C GLU A 113 -0.38 12.33 12.43
N LEU A 114 -0.57 11.02 12.63
CA LEU A 114 -1.47 10.45 13.64
C LEU A 114 -0.98 10.58 15.10
N VAL A 115 0.31 10.86 15.31
CA VAL A 115 0.90 10.95 16.66
C VAL A 115 1.37 12.38 16.94
N PRO A 116 0.56 13.23 17.61
CA PRO A 116 0.90 14.64 17.85
C PRO A 116 2.13 14.80 18.75
N SER A 117 2.27 13.93 19.75
CA SER A 117 3.34 14.04 20.75
C SER A 117 4.68 13.61 20.18
N ARG A 118 5.65 14.55 20.12
CA ARG A 118 6.99 14.31 19.58
C ARG A 118 7.73 13.12 20.23
N ARG A 119 7.57 12.92 21.54
CA ARG A 119 8.20 11.81 22.27
C ARG A 119 7.58 10.47 21.91
N HIS A 120 6.25 10.39 21.92
CA HIS A 120 5.52 9.17 21.55
C HIS A 120 5.75 8.81 20.08
N ARG A 121 5.81 9.80 19.19
CA ARG A 121 6.10 9.61 17.78
C ARG A 121 7.45 8.95 17.53
N GLN A 122 8.50 9.38 18.23
CA GLN A 122 9.82 8.75 18.12
C GLN A 122 9.78 7.27 18.53
N VAL A 123 9.04 6.94 19.58
CA VAL A 123 8.88 5.56 20.04
C VAL A 123 8.05 4.75 19.05
N ALA A 124 6.91 5.29 18.59
CA ALA A 124 6.03 4.63 17.63
C ALA A 124 6.76 4.27 16.33
N VAL A 125 7.48 5.23 15.74
CA VAL A 125 8.26 5.01 14.51
C VAL A 125 9.32 3.92 14.72
N LEU A 126 10.02 3.94 15.86
CA LEU A 126 11.03 2.90 16.15
C LEU A 126 10.39 1.51 16.35
N LEU A 127 9.24 1.43 17.03
CA LEU A 127 8.53 0.18 17.24
C LEU A 127 8.02 -0.41 15.92
N VAL A 128 7.42 0.41 15.05
CA VAL A 128 6.98 -0.03 13.73
C VAL A 128 8.19 -0.42 12.87
N ALA A 129 9.25 0.40 12.84
CA ALA A 129 10.45 0.12 12.06
C ALA A 129 11.24 -1.12 12.52
N SER A 130 11.04 -1.58 13.76
CA SER A 130 11.64 -2.81 14.29
C SER A 130 10.69 -4.01 14.36
N SER A 131 9.45 -3.85 13.88
CA SER A 131 8.45 -4.91 13.89
C SER A 131 8.74 -5.97 12.83
N TYR A 132 8.64 -7.24 13.23
CA TYR A 132 8.67 -8.38 12.31
C TYR A 132 7.66 -8.21 11.17
N VAL A 133 6.43 -7.78 11.51
CA VAL A 133 5.35 -7.62 10.53
C VAL A 133 5.71 -6.62 9.44
N THR A 134 6.38 -5.53 9.81
CA THR A 134 6.81 -4.51 8.86
C THR A 134 7.90 -5.03 7.94
N TRP A 135 8.84 -5.84 8.46
CA TRP A 135 9.92 -6.39 7.65
C TRP A 135 9.49 -7.50 6.69
N THR A 136 8.53 -8.35 7.08
CA THR A 136 8.19 -9.56 6.32
C THR A 136 6.88 -9.48 5.55
N PHE A 137 5.96 -8.62 5.95
CA PHE A 137 4.65 -8.50 5.30
C PHE A 137 4.47 -7.13 4.65
N GLN A 138 4.70 -6.03 5.36
CA GLN A 138 4.39 -4.69 4.84
C GLN A 138 5.25 -4.27 3.64
N THR A 139 6.48 -4.78 3.56
CA THR A 139 7.42 -4.58 2.42
C THR A 139 7.20 -5.53 1.25
N HIS A 140 6.23 -6.45 1.37
CA HIS A 140 5.92 -7.49 0.39
C HIS A 140 4.61 -7.17 -0.35
N THR A 141 4.39 -7.75 -1.54
CA THR A 141 3.24 -7.43 -2.42
C THR A 141 1.94 -8.11 -1.97
N PHE A 142 1.60 -7.97 -0.69
CA PHE A 142 0.35 -8.47 -0.13
C PHE A 142 -0.75 -7.41 -0.21
N SER A 143 -1.98 -7.86 -0.47
CA SER A 143 -3.16 -6.99 -0.37
C SER A 143 -3.37 -6.46 1.05
N ASN A 144 -2.93 -7.19 2.08
CA ASN A 144 -2.90 -6.74 3.48
C ASN A 144 -2.02 -5.52 3.68
N SER A 145 -0.89 -5.45 2.99
CA SER A 145 0.05 -4.33 3.13
C SER A 145 -0.57 -3.06 2.55
N ILE A 146 -1.21 -3.19 1.39
CA ILE A 146 -2.00 -2.11 0.79
C ILE A 146 -3.18 -1.74 1.70
N GLU A 147 -3.92 -2.70 2.24
CA GLU A 147 -5.03 -2.44 3.18
C GLU A 147 -4.54 -1.63 4.39
N THR A 148 -3.38 -1.98 4.95
CA THR A 148 -2.77 -1.26 6.09
C THR A 148 -2.50 0.20 5.73
N LEU A 149 -1.89 0.47 4.57
CA LEU A 149 -1.63 1.83 4.11
C LEU A 149 -2.92 2.63 3.90
N VAL A 150 -3.94 2.02 3.28
CA VAL A 150 -5.24 2.66 3.02
C VAL A 150 -5.95 2.97 4.34
N VAL A 151 -5.88 2.08 5.34
CA VAL A 151 -6.44 2.32 6.68
C VAL A 151 -5.73 3.49 7.35
N LEU A 152 -4.40 3.48 7.38
CA LEU A 152 -3.61 4.56 8.00
C LEU A 152 -3.94 5.92 7.40
N TRP A 153 -3.99 6.04 6.06
CA TRP A 153 -4.33 7.30 5.41
C TRP A 153 -5.80 7.69 5.56
N SER A 154 -6.71 6.73 5.68
CA SER A 154 -8.10 6.99 6.03
C SER A 154 -8.20 7.62 7.42
N LEU A 155 -7.44 7.12 8.41
CA LEU A 155 -7.37 7.72 9.75
C LEU A 155 -6.80 9.15 9.71
N VAL A 156 -5.72 9.37 8.96
CA VAL A 156 -5.13 10.71 8.78
C VAL A 156 -6.15 11.68 8.17
N LEU A 157 -6.89 11.26 7.15
CA LEU A 157 -7.93 12.08 6.53
C LEU A 157 -9.09 12.37 7.50
N ILE A 158 -9.51 11.38 8.30
CA ILE A 158 -10.53 11.59 9.33
C ILE A 158 -10.08 12.64 10.34
N GLU A 159 -8.85 12.55 10.87
CA GLU A 159 -8.32 13.54 11.81
C GLU A 159 -8.26 14.94 11.17
N ARG A 160 -7.78 15.04 9.93
CA ARG A 160 -7.74 16.32 9.20
C ARG A 160 -9.13 16.93 8.97
N ILE A 161 -10.15 16.11 8.69
CA ILE A 161 -11.54 16.59 8.54
C ILE A 161 -12.04 17.16 9.88
N LEU A 162 -11.72 16.49 10.99
CA LEU A 162 -12.13 16.93 12.33
C LEU A 162 -11.42 18.21 12.78
N GLU A 163 -10.17 18.42 12.36
CA GLU A 163 -9.35 19.59 12.74
C GLU A 163 -9.61 20.85 11.89
N THR A 164 -10.03 20.70 10.63
CA THR A 164 -10.05 21.82 9.68
C THR A 164 -11.42 22.52 9.58
N ALA A 165 -11.42 23.85 9.47
CA ALA A 165 -12.63 24.64 9.21
C ALA A 165 -13.29 24.30 7.84
N GLN A 166 -14.60 24.55 7.77
CA GLN A 166 -15.59 23.99 6.84
C GLN A 166 -15.22 23.84 5.35
N SER A 167 -14.51 24.79 4.72
CA SER A 167 -14.32 24.80 3.26
C SER A 167 -13.29 23.78 2.74
N SER A 168 -12.31 23.41 3.54
CA SER A 168 -11.32 22.36 3.24
C SER A 168 -11.81 20.94 3.60
N SER A 169 -12.97 20.82 4.27
CA SER A 169 -13.55 19.51 4.62
C SER A 169 -14.05 18.74 3.39
N LEU A 170 -14.44 19.45 2.31
CA LEU A 170 -15.03 18.79 1.14
C LEU A 170 -14.00 17.96 0.39
N LEU A 171 -12.83 18.52 0.07
CA LEU A 171 -11.76 17.80 -0.63
C LEU A 171 -11.27 16.61 0.19
N ALA A 172 -11.04 16.80 1.49
CA ALA A 172 -10.61 15.71 2.37
C ALA A 172 -11.68 14.60 2.47
N SER A 173 -12.97 14.97 2.51
CA SER A 173 -14.08 14.00 2.51
C SER A 173 -14.21 13.27 1.17
N THR A 174 -14.03 13.96 0.04
CA THR A 174 -14.03 13.34 -1.29
C THR A 174 -12.86 12.37 -1.44
N VAL A 175 -11.66 12.78 -1.02
CA VAL A 175 -10.48 11.90 -1.02
C VAL A 175 -10.69 10.70 -0.10
N LEU A 176 -11.26 10.89 1.10
CA LEU A 176 -11.60 9.79 2.01
C LEU A 176 -12.60 8.82 1.35
N GLY A 177 -13.59 9.32 0.63
CA GLY A 177 -14.53 8.48 -0.13
C GLY A 177 -13.83 7.64 -1.21
N VAL A 178 -12.92 8.25 -2.00
CA VAL A 178 -12.14 7.53 -3.02
C VAL A 178 -11.24 6.46 -2.38
N VAL A 179 -10.54 6.81 -1.31
CA VAL A 179 -9.68 5.89 -0.54
C VAL A 179 -10.51 4.75 0.06
N ALA A 180 -11.73 5.04 0.55
CA ALA A 180 -12.60 4.03 1.13
C ALA A 180 -13.12 3.03 0.08
N VAL A 181 -13.50 3.51 -1.12
CA VAL A 181 -13.88 2.65 -2.24
C VAL A 181 -12.70 1.79 -2.68
N PHE A 182 -11.51 2.38 -2.81
CA PHE A 182 -10.29 1.64 -3.13
C PHE A 182 -9.99 0.55 -2.09
N GLY A 183 -10.11 0.88 -0.80
CA GLY A 183 -9.93 -0.07 0.30
C GLY A 183 -10.92 -1.22 0.27
N PHE A 184 -12.21 -0.93 0.05
CA PHE A 184 -13.26 -1.93 -0.07
C PHE A 184 -12.98 -2.94 -1.17
N PHE A 185 -12.59 -2.47 -2.36
CA PHE A 185 -12.28 -3.34 -3.48
C PHE A 185 -10.94 -4.07 -3.34
N ASN A 186 -9.97 -3.50 -2.59
CA ASN A 186 -8.72 -4.19 -2.26
C ASN A 186 -8.97 -5.35 -1.29
N ARG A 187 -9.75 -5.13 -0.22
CA ARG A 187 -10.14 -6.16 0.74
C ARG A 187 -11.51 -5.89 1.37
N ILE A 188 -12.34 -6.92 1.45
CA ILE A 188 -13.67 -6.86 2.07
C ILE A 188 -13.62 -6.59 3.59
N THR A 189 -12.48 -6.83 4.24
CA THR A 189 -12.26 -6.54 5.66
C THR A 189 -12.07 -5.06 5.96
N PHE A 190 -11.69 -4.26 4.94
CA PHE A 190 -11.35 -2.85 5.10
C PHE A 190 -12.42 -1.99 5.81
N PRO A 191 -13.73 -2.10 5.49
CA PRO A 191 -14.77 -1.29 6.13
C PRO A 191 -14.87 -1.51 7.64
N ALA A 192 -14.54 -2.71 8.12
CA ALA A 192 -14.57 -2.99 9.56
C ALA A 192 -13.58 -2.10 10.32
N PHE A 193 -12.42 -1.80 9.72
CA PHE A 193 -11.44 -0.89 10.30
C PHE A 193 -11.87 0.58 10.26
N LEU A 194 -12.68 0.98 9.27
CA LEU A 194 -13.18 2.36 9.16
C LEU A 194 -14.43 2.63 10.00
N LEU A 195 -15.16 1.60 10.40
CA LEU A 195 -16.44 1.76 11.11
C LEU A 195 -16.27 2.59 12.39
N ILE A 196 -15.40 2.16 13.30
CA ILE A 196 -15.22 2.83 14.60
C ILE A 196 -14.67 4.26 14.45
N PRO A 197 -13.59 4.51 13.67
CA PRO A 197 -13.11 5.87 13.43
C PRO A 197 -14.14 6.75 12.70
N GLY A 198 -14.86 6.19 11.74
CA GLY A 198 -15.87 6.89 10.95
C GLY A 198 -17.05 7.40 11.76
N LEU A 199 -17.41 6.73 12.86
CA LEU A 199 -18.45 7.21 13.78
C LEU A 199 -18.11 8.61 14.34
N ARG A 200 -16.83 8.97 14.48
CA ARG A 200 -16.41 10.30 14.95
C ARG A 200 -16.77 11.42 13.98
N LEU A 201 -16.95 11.12 12.70
CA LEU A 201 -17.37 12.09 11.70
C LEU A 201 -18.87 12.40 11.77
N ILE A 202 -19.69 11.53 12.37
CA ILE A 202 -21.15 11.70 12.42
C ILE A 202 -21.54 12.97 13.18
N PRO A 203 -21.08 13.24 14.42
CA PRO A 203 -21.38 14.49 15.10
C PRO A 203 -20.86 15.71 14.34
N HIS A 204 -19.72 15.59 13.66
CA HIS A 204 -19.15 16.68 12.86
C HIS A 204 -20.03 17.03 11.66
N PHE A 205 -20.68 16.05 11.02
CA PHE A 205 -21.61 16.29 9.92
C PHE A 205 -23.04 16.61 10.35
N ILE A 206 -23.48 16.14 11.52
CA ILE A 206 -24.82 16.43 12.07
C ILE A 206 -24.87 17.82 12.71
N ASN A 207 -23.84 18.21 13.47
CA ASN A 207 -23.75 19.53 14.10
C ASN A 207 -23.28 20.62 13.11
N LYS A 208 -23.42 20.36 11.80
CA LYS A 208 -23.24 21.34 10.73
C LYS A 208 -24.33 22.39 10.73
#